data_AF-A0A914PYB3-F1
#
_entry.id   AF-A0A914PYB3-F1
#
_cell.length_a   1.000
_cell.length_b   1.000
_cell.length_c   1.000
_cell.angle_alpha   90.00
_cell.angle_beta   90.00
_cell.angle_gamma   90.00
#
_symmetry.space_group_name_H-M   'P 1'
#
loop_
_entity.id
_entity.type
_entity.pdbx_description
1 polymer ?
#
loop_
_entity_poly.entity_id
_entity_poly.type
_entity_poly.pdbx_seq_one_letter_code
_entity_poly.pdbx_strand_id
1 'polypeptide(L)'
;MLSPTHYEEDCKLICGTVVDHKLLSSDEIQQRYEQSVSTWNNFCPTEPYDFLNSNAQLKPQLTPYKQISTYDIAAAVQRQRNFNYQVSLPHFTAPKFLKDAIDRYVNFLMLKQTYHDQFLTPCYDFDLCWHTHQVHPLAYERDCTAIFGNILRHDDSVNDRSTNSKLMKGESITKKCWTTHFKEGFFRRGCMYR
;
A
#
# COMPACT_ATOMS: atom_id res chain seq x y z
N MET A 1 2.29 1.83 -0.39
CA MET A 1 2.64 2.76 0.69
C MET A 1 1.49 2.79 1.68
N LEU A 2 1.75 2.64 2.99
CA LEU A 2 0.71 2.23 3.94
C LEU A 2 0.04 3.39 4.68
N SER A 3 0.46 4.63 4.40
CA SER A 3 -0.22 5.82 4.89
C SER A 3 -0.03 7.00 3.93
N PRO A 4 -0.99 7.26 3.03
CA PRO A 4 -0.91 8.36 2.07
C PRO A 4 -0.76 9.74 2.72
N THR A 5 -1.39 9.95 3.88
CA THR A 5 -1.32 11.23 4.60
C THR A 5 0.08 11.53 5.12
N HIS A 6 0.68 10.57 5.84
CA HIS A 6 2.04 10.75 6.35
C HIS A 6 3.06 10.86 5.21
N TYR A 7 2.82 10.19 4.07
CA TYR A 7 3.66 10.36 2.89
C TYR A 7 3.71 11.78 2.41
N GLU A 8 2.54 12.37 2.28
CA GLU A 8 2.37 13.67 1.68
C GLU A 8 3.01 14.74 2.56
N GLU A 9 2.79 14.63 3.87
CA GLU A 9 3.43 15.45 4.90
C GLU A 9 4.96 15.33 4.84
N ASP A 10 5.49 14.11 4.85
CA ASP A 10 6.93 13.85 4.79
C ASP A 10 7.54 14.32 3.46
N CYS A 11 6.89 14.10 2.32
CA CYS A 11 7.38 14.56 1.01
C CYS A 11 7.40 16.09 0.93
N LYS A 12 6.34 16.77 1.40
CA LYS A 12 6.32 18.23 1.47
C LYS A 12 7.42 18.76 2.38
N LEU A 13 7.67 18.10 3.52
CA LEU A 13 8.72 18.49 4.45
C LEU A 13 10.14 18.27 3.90
N ILE A 14 10.40 17.10 3.30
CA ILE A 14 11.73 16.66 2.89
C ILE A 14 12.08 17.15 1.48
N CYS A 15 11.13 17.08 0.55
CA CYS A 15 11.33 17.35 -0.87
C CYS A 15 10.69 18.67 -1.33
N GLY A 16 9.89 19.34 -0.49
CA GLY A 16 9.15 20.56 -0.84
C GLY A 16 7.92 20.34 -1.72
N THR A 17 7.66 19.10 -2.14
CA THR A 17 6.52 18.72 -2.98
C THR A 17 6.17 17.26 -2.76
N VAL A 18 4.93 16.88 -3.09
CA VAL A 18 4.51 15.47 -3.13
C VAL A 18 5.23 14.76 -4.27
N VAL A 19 5.84 13.62 -3.98
CA VAL A 19 6.47 12.76 -4.99
C VAL A 19 5.45 11.73 -5.45
N ASP A 20 4.66 12.06 -6.46
CA ASP A 20 3.58 11.17 -6.91
C ASP A 20 4.10 9.98 -7.73
N HIS A 21 3.39 8.85 -7.66
CA HIS A 21 3.71 7.66 -8.43
C HIS A 21 3.24 7.81 -9.88
N LYS A 22 4.07 7.34 -10.82
CA LYS A 22 3.79 7.36 -12.26
C LYS A 22 3.99 5.98 -12.86
N LEU A 23 3.04 5.57 -13.67
CA LEU A 23 3.20 4.42 -14.56
C LEU A 23 4.09 4.83 -15.71
N LEU A 24 5.13 4.05 -15.96
CA LEU A 24 6.17 4.32 -16.94
C LEU A 24 6.33 3.11 -17.84
N SER A 25 6.68 3.36 -19.09
CA SER A 25 7.12 2.31 -20.02
C SER A 25 8.46 1.71 -19.58
N SER A 26 8.79 0.53 -20.10
CA SER A 26 10.07 -0.13 -19.83
C SER A 26 11.27 0.77 -20.17
N ASP A 27 11.19 1.52 -21.27
CA ASP A 27 12.25 2.43 -21.71
C ASP A 27 12.43 3.61 -20.75
N GLU A 28 11.32 4.21 -20.29
CA GLU A 28 11.36 5.29 -19.29
C GLU A 28 11.89 4.81 -17.94
N ILE A 29 11.56 3.59 -17.53
CA ILE A 29 12.09 2.97 -16.31
C ILE A 29 13.61 2.81 -16.43
N GLN A 30 14.09 2.28 -17.55
CA GLN A 30 15.52 2.08 -17.79
C GLN A 30 16.29 3.41 -17.78
N GLN A 31 15.78 4.43 -18.48
CA GLN A 31 16.38 5.76 -18.51
C GLN A 31 16.48 6.37 -17.10
N ARG A 32 15.42 6.26 -16.30
CA ARG A 32 15.42 6.77 -14.92
C ARG A 32 16.37 5.99 -14.02
N TYR A 33 16.48 4.68 -14.20
CA TYR A 33 17.43 3.86 -13.47
C TYR A 33 18.86 4.35 -13.72
N GLU A 34 19.26 4.53 -14.97
CA GLU A 34 20.59 5.05 -15.35
C GLU A 34 20.85 6.44 -14.77
N GLN A 35 19.87 7.34 -14.83
CA GLN A 35 19.97 8.67 -14.24
C GLN A 35 20.14 8.59 -12.71
N SER A 36 19.41 7.70 -12.05
CA SER A 36 19.47 7.52 -10.59
C SER A 36 20.84 6.97 -10.17
N VAL A 37 21.36 5.98 -10.90
CA VAL A 37 22.71 5.42 -10.69
C VAL A 37 23.77 6.51 -10.86
N SER A 38 23.72 7.28 -11.96
CA SER A 38 24.68 8.35 -12.22
C SER A 38 24.64 9.42 -11.13
N THR A 39 23.44 9.86 -10.74
CA THR A 39 23.25 10.88 -9.70
C THR A 39 23.75 10.38 -8.34
N TRP A 40 23.46 9.14 -7.98
CA TRP A 40 23.91 8.53 -6.73
C TRP A 40 25.43 8.40 -6.68
N ASN A 41 26.06 7.90 -7.74
CA ASN A 41 27.52 7.76 -7.76
C ASN A 41 28.23 9.12 -7.61
N ASN A 42 27.62 10.20 -8.10
CA ASN A 42 28.13 11.55 -7.92
C ASN A 42 27.94 12.06 -6.48
N PHE A 43 26.81 11.75 -5.83
CA PHE A 43 26.45 12.28 -4.50
C PHE A 43 27.01 11.42 -3.34
N CYS A 44 27.05 10.11 -3.52
CA CYS A 44 27.45 9.10 -2.54
C CYS A 44 28.48 8.12 -3.14
N PRO A 45 29.68 8.58 -3.58
CA PRO A 45 30.63 7.74 -4.32
C PRO A 45 31.17 6.54 -3.51
N THR A 46 31.07 6.58 -2.19
CA THR A 46 31.57 5.51 -1.30
C THR A 46 30.55 4.41 -1.02
N GLU A 47 29.27 4.63 -1.33
CA GLU A 47 28.19 3.66 -1.14
C GLU A 47 27.67 3.26 -2.53
N PRO A 48 27.73 1.98 -2.92
CA PRO A 48 27.23 1.57 -4.23
C PRO A 48 25.70 1.73 -4.29
N TYR A 49 25.20 2.12 -5.46
CA TYR A 49 23.76 2.27 -5.69
C TYR A 49 22.99 0.95 -5.53
N ASP A 50 23.56 -0.14 -6.06
CA ASP A 50 23.01 -1.48 -5.87
C ASP A 50 23.53 -2.07 -4.55
N PHE A 51 22.59 -2.34 -3.65
CA PHE A 51 22.87 -2.90 -2.33
C PHE A 51 23.61 -4.24 -2.39
N LEU A 52 23.42 -5.04 -3.47
CA LEU A 52 24.11 -6.31 -3.65
C LEU A 52 25.62 -6.14 -3.81
N ASN A 53 26.05 -4.97 -4.28
CA ASN A 53 27.45 -4.61 -4.43
C ASN A 53 28.02 -3.93 -3.17
N SER A 54 27.20 -3.69 -2.15
CA SER A 54 27.65 -3.05 -0.91
C SER A 54 28.54 -4.01 -0.11
N ASN A 55 29.81 -3.65 0.00
CA ASN A 55 30.79 -4.31 0.85
C ASN A 55 30.83 -3.69 2.26
N ALA A 56 29.77 -2.98 2.65
CA ALA A 56 29.65 -2.41 3.98
C ALA A 56 29.62 -3.54 5.02
N GLN A 57 30.80 -3.91 5.54
CA GLN A 57 30.89 -4.39 6.92
C GLN A 57 30.18 -3.34 7.78
N LEU A 58 29.37 -3.75 8.75
CA LEU A 58 28.69 -2.88 9.73
C LEU A 58 29.71 -1.96 10.41
N LYS A 59 30.17 -0.91 9.72
CA LYS A 59 31.03 0.11 10.28
C LYS A 59 30.16 0.83 11.29
N PRO A 60 30.61 0.98 12.54
CA PRO A 60 29.88 1.78 13.51
C PRO A 60 29.62 3.15 12.87
N GLN A 61 28.35 3.49 12.65
CA GLN A 61 28.01 4.77 12.08
C GLN A 61 28.62 5.85 12.99
N LEU A 62 29.52 6.68 12.45
CA LEU A 62 30.14 7.79 13.17
C LEU A 62 29.10 8.80 13.67
N THR A 63 27.93 8.83 13.04
CA THR A 63 26.74 9.55 13.49
C THR A 63 25.51 8.66 13.32
N PRO A 64 24.70 8.44 14.37
CA PRO A 64 23.49 7.65 14.25
C PRO A 64 22.51 8.34 13.30
N TYR A 65 21.96 7.59 12.34
CA TYR A 65 20.87 8.07 11.49
C TYR A 65 19.73 8.63 12.37
N LYS A 66 19.38 9.90 12.11
CA LYS A 66 18.21 10.53 12.71
C LYS A 66 17.08 10.50 11.70
N GLN A 67 16.02 9.76 12.03
CA GLN A 67 14.83 9.75 11.18
C GLN A 67 14.23 11.15 11.08
N ILE A 68 14.03 11.61 9.85
CA ILE A 68 13.38 12.90 9.54
C ILE A 68 11.87 12.68 9.32
N SER A 69 11.50 11.53 8.74
CA SER A 69 10.11 11.11 8.58
C SER A 69 9.40 10.98 9.93
N THR A 70 8.17 11.44 9.98
CA THR A 70 7.30 11.30 11.17
C THR A 70 6.73 9.90 11.31
N TYR A 71 6.71 9.12 10.21
CA TYR A 71 6.15 7.78 10.15
C TYR A 71 7.21 6.71 10.45
N ASP A 72 6.85 5.67 11.19
CA ASP A 72 7.74 4.53 11.42
C ASP A 72 7.82 3.66 10.15
N ILE A 73 8.76 4.01 9.28
CA ILE A 73 9.01 3.32 8.01
C ILE A 73 9.42 1.85 8.27
N ALA A 74 10.20 1.58 9.31
CA ALA A 74 10.67 0.23 9.61
C ALA A 74 9.50 -0.68 10.00
N ALA A 75 8.61 -0.22 10.88
CA ALA A 75 7.39 -0.95 11.24
C ALA A 75 6.44 -1.09 10.03
N ALA A 76 6.31 -0.06 9.20
CA ALA A 76 5.49 -0.12 7.99
C ALA A 76 6.01 -1.18 7.00
N VAL A 77 7.32 -1.26 6.78
CA VAL A 77 7.95 -2.29 5.92
C VAL A 77 7.69 -3.69 6.47
N GLN A 78 7.75 -3.89 7.79
CA GLN A 78 7.43 -5.18 8.41
C GLN A 78 5.98 -5.60 8.15
N ARG A 79 5.03 -4.66 8.23
CA ARG A 79 3.61 -4.93 7.92
C ARG A 79 3.41 -5.19 6.42
N GLN A 80 4.05 -4.41 5.55
CA GLN A 80 4.03 -4.64 4.10
C GLN A 80 4.54 -6.03 3.72
N ARG A 81 5.60 -6.52 4.38
CA ARG A 81 6.14 -7.87 4.15
C ARG A 81 5.08 -8.94 4.36
N ASN A 82 4.30 -8.84 5.44
CA ASN A 82 3.24 -9.80 5.74
C ASN A 82 2.12 -9.72 4.69
N PHE A 83 1.75 -8.51 4.26
CA PHE A 83 0.79 -8.32 3.18
C PHE A 83 1.27 -8.94 1.86
N ASN A 84 2.52 -8.66 1.46
CA ASN A 84 3.12 -9.17 0.23
C ASN A 84 3.08 -10.70 0.16
N TYR A 85 3.31 -11.39 1.28
CA TYR A 85 3.18 -12.84 1.36
C TYR A 85 1.77 -13.31 0.96
N GLN A 86 0.72 -12.63 1.42
CA GLN A 86 -0.67 -13.00 1.16
C GLN A 86 -1.04 -12.84 -0.32
N VAL A 87 -0.51 -11.81 -0.98
CA VAL A 87 -0.77 -11.50 -2.39
C VAL A 87 0.25 -12.08 -3.38
N SER A 88 1.17 -12.94 -2.92
CA SER A 88 2.28 -13.46 -3.73
C SER A 88 1.95 -14.64 -4.66
N LEU A 89 0.74 -15.20 -4.60
CA LEU A 89 0.40 -16.37 -5.44
C LEU A 89 0.21 -15.98 -6.92
N PRO A 90 0.49 -16.90 -7.87
CA PRO A 90 0.48 -16.58 -9.30
C PRO A 90 -0.82 -16.01 -9.84
N HIS A 91 -1.98 -16.35 -9.25
CA HIS A 91 -3.25 -15.83 -9.72
C HIS A 91 -3.42 -14.32 -9.50
N PHE A 92 -2.66 -13.70 -8.59
CA PHE A 92 -2.66 -12.25 -8.38
C PHE A 92 -2.03 -11.47 -9.55
N THR A 93 -1.35 -12.13 -10.49
CA THR A 93 -0.86 -11.50 -11.72
C THR A 93 -1.74 -11.79 -12.94
N ALA A 94 -2.78 -12.61 -12.78
CA ALA A 94 -3.66 -12.98 -13.89
C ALA A 94 -4.60 -11.82 -14.25
N PRO A 95 -4.65 -11.35 -15.51
CA PRO A 95 -5.46 -10.19 -15.90
C PRO A 95 -6.94 -10.31 -15.55
N LYS A 96 -7.54 -11.50 -15.75
CA LYS A 96 -8.93 -11.76 -15.39
C LYS A 96 -9.15 -11.63 -13.88
N PHE A 97 -8.22 -12.16 -13.07
CA PHE A 97 -8.34 -12.09 -11.62
C PHE A 97 -8.29 -10.65 -11.12
N LEU A 98 -7.36 -9.85 -11.66
CA LEU A 98 -7.20 -8.44 -11.34
C LEU A 98 -8.40 -7.59 -11.78
N LYS A 99 -8.97 -7.87 -12.96
CA LYS A 99 -10.19 -7.20 -13.41
C LYS A 99 -11.34 -7.40 -12.43
N ASP A 100 -11.60 -8.66 -12.05
CA ASP A 100 -12.64 -8.98 -11.06
C ASP A 100 -12.33 -8.32 -9.70
N ALA A 101 -11.04 -8.24 -9.31
CA ALA A 101 -10.63 -7.59 -8.07
C ALA A 101 -10.92 -6.08 -8.06
N ILE A 102 -10.76 -5.40 -9.20
CA ILE A 102 -11.10 -3.98 -9.38
C ILE A 102 -12.61 -3.77 -9.20
N ASP A 103 -13.45 -4.60 -9.82
CA ASP A 103 -14.91 -4.50 -9.65
C ASP A 103 -15.31 -4.66 -8.18
N ARG A 104 -14.67 -5.59 -7.47
CA ARG A 104 -14.86 -5.80 -6.03
C ARG A 104 -14.33 -4.64 -5.18
N TYR A 105 -13.26 -3.96 -5.60
CA TYR A 105 -12.76 -2.76 -4.94
C TYR A 105 -13.77 -1.61 -5.04
N VAL A 106 -14.37 -1.39 -6.22
CA VAL A 106 -15.43 -0.40 -6.39
C VAL A 106 -16.61 -0.69 -5.48
N ASN A 107 -17.06 -1.95 -5.40
CA ASN A 107 -18.10 -2.39 -4.47
C ASN A 107 -17.71 -2.11 -3.00
N PHE A 108 -16.45 -2.32 -2.63
CA PHE A 108 -15.95 -2.02 -1.29
C PHE A 108 -16.00 -0.51 -0.98
N LEU A 109 -15.66 0.36 -1.93
CA LEU A 109 -15.79 1.81 -1.77
C LEU A 109 -17.25 2.22 -1.56
N MET A 110 -18.20 1.61 -2.28
CA MET A 110 -19.63 1.85 -2.05
C MET A 110 -20.07 1.44 -0.64
N LEU A 111 -19.59 0.31 -0.12
CA LEU A 111 -19.86 -0.09 1.26
C LEU A 111 -19.26 0.90 2.25
N LYS A 112 -18.03 1.38 2.02
CA LYS A 112 -17.39 2.39 2.87
C LYS A 112 -18.14 3.72 2.87
N GLN A 113 -18.71 4.12 1.73
CA GLN A 113 -19.53 5.32 1.61
C GLN A 113 -20.85 5.16 2.40
N THR A 114 -21.49 4.00 2.27
CA THR A 114 -22.78 3.69 2.91
C THR A 114 -22.63 3.50 4.44
N TYR A 115 -21.55 2.86 4.87
CA TYR A 115 -21.29 2.45 6.25
C TYR A 115 -20.02 3.12 6.80
N HIS A 116 -19.96 4.45 6.73
CA HIS A 116 -18.75 5.24 7.05
C HIS A 116 -18.17 5.00 8.45
N ASP A 117 -19.03 4.74 9.45
CA ASP A 117 -18.59 4.47 10.84
C ASP A 117 -18.15 3.02 11.08
N GLN A 118 -18.32 2.13 10.10
CA GLN A 118 -18.04 0.70 10.27
C GLN A 118 -16.60 0.35 9.91
N PHE A 119 -15.97 -0.43 10.80
CA PHE A 119 -14.70 -1.08 10.49
C PHE A 119 -14.96 -2.29 9.58
N LEU A 120 -14.81 -2.06 8.27
CA LEU A 120 -14.94 -3.10 7.25
C LEU A 120 -13.55 -3.67 6.90
N THR A 121 -13.39 -4.98 7.06
CA THR A 121 -12.20 -5.73 6.66
C THR A 121 -12.32 -6.19 5.19
N PRO A 122 -11.37 -5.87 4.30
CA PRO A 122 -11.36 -6.32 2.91
C PRO A 122 -10.84 -7.77 2.74
N CYS A 123 -11.09 -8.37 1.58
CA CYS A 123 -10.36 -9.57 1.12
C CYS A 123 -9.13 -9.13 0.32
N TYR A 124 -8.10 -9.98 0.27
CA TYR A 124 -6.80 -9.63 -0.29
C TYR A 124 -6.81 -9.26 -1.78
N ASP A 125 -7.78 -9.73 -2.56
CA ASP A 125 -7.87 -9.38 -3.98
C ASP A 125 -8.17 -7.89 -4.18
N PHE A 126 -9.23 -7.38 -3.55
CA PHE A 126 -9.55 -5.96 -3.65
C PHE A 126 -8.81 -5.08 -2.64
N ASP A 127 -8.21 -5.67 -1.60
CA ASP A 127 -7.24 -4.98 -0.73
C ASP A 127 -5.96 -4.63 -1.51
N LEU A 128 -5.50 -5.51 -2.42
CA LEU A 128 -4.41 -5.20 -3.34
C LEU A 128 -4.73 -4.00 -4.22
N CYS A 129 -5.94 -3.91 -4.76
CA CYS A 129 -6.40 -2.75 -5.51
C CYS A 129 -6.39 -1.48 -4.65
N TRP A 130 -6.84 -1.57 -3.40
CA TRP A 130 -6.81 -0.45 -2.47
C TRP A 130 -5.38 0.01 -2.16
N HIS A 131 -4.48 -0.91 -1.85
CA HIS A 131 -3.06 -0.62 -1.65
C HIS A 131 -2.42 0.01 -2.89
N THR A 132 -2.79 -0.43 -4.09
CA THR A 132 -2.31 0.11 -5.37
C THR A 132 -2.81 1.54 -5.57
N HIS A 133 -4.09 1.80 -5.31
CA HIS A 133 -4.66 3.14 -5.40
C HIS A 133 -3.94 4.12 -4.45
N GLN A 134 -3.63 3.69 -3.22
CA GLN A 134 -2.88 4.48 -2.23
C GLN A 134 -1.43 4.82 -2.63
N VAL A 135 -0.83 4.10 -3.58
CA VAL A 135 0.51 4.42 -4.10
C VAL A 135 0.48 5.67 -4.99
N HIS A 136 -0.69 6.09 -5.47
CA HIS A 136 -0.90 7.35 -6.19
C HIS A 136 -1.55 8.38 -5.25
N PRO A 137 -0.81 9.01 -4.32
CA PRO A 137 -1.38 9.86 -3.27
C PRO A 137 -2.31 10.97 -3.80
N LEU A 138 -1.96 11.62 -4.91
CA LEU A 138 -2.76 12.72 -5.47
C LEU A 138 -4.07 12.22 -6.06
N ALA A 139 -4.04 11.10 -6.79
CA ALA A 139 -5.25 10.48 -7.32
C ALA A 139 -6.13 9.93 -6.19
N TYR A 140 -5.51 9.29 -5.19
CA TYR A 140 -6.20 8.73 -4.04
C TYR A 140 -6.91 9.80 -3.21
N GLU A 141 -6.26 10.94 -2.93
CA GLU A 141 -6.86 12.06 -2.23
C GLU A 141 -8.05 12.63 -3.02
N ARG A 142 -7.86 12.89 -4.33
CA ARG A 142 -8.91 13.40 -5.21
C ARG A 142 -10.13 12.48 -5.21
N ASP A 143 -9.92 11.19 -5.44
CA ASP A 143 -10.99 10.22 -5.60
C ASP A 143 -11.70 9.97 -4.26
N CYS A 144 -10.96 9.85 -3.15
CA CYS A 144 -11.56 9.73 -1.83
C CYS A 144 -12.35 10.98 -1.44
N THR A 145 -11.84 12.18 -1.73
CA THR A 145 -12.55 13.44 -1.45
C THR A 145 -13.84 13.51 -2.27
N ALA A 146 -13.82 13.06 -3.53
CA ALA A 146 -15.02 13.01 -4.36
C ALA A 146 -16.07 12.00 -3.85
N ILE A 147 -15.65 10.84 -3.32
CA ILE A 147 -16.55 9.77 -2.88
C ILE A 147 -17.04 9.98 -1.43
N PHE A 148 -16.14 10.37 -0.53
CA PHE A 148 -16.34 10.41 0.93
C PHE A 148 -16.31 11.81 1.53
N GLY A 149 -15.89 12.83 0.77
CA GLY A 149 -15.64 14.18 1.28
C GLY A 149 -14.32 14.35 2.02
N ASN A 150 -13.54 13.28 2.21
CA ASN A 150 -12.22 13.28 2.84
C ASN A 150 -11.41 12.06 2.40
N ILE A 151 -10.14 12.02 2.76
CA ILE A 151 -9.29 10.86 2.50
C ILE A 151 -9.73 9.65 3.34
N LEU A 152 -9.97 8.52 2.67
CA LEU A 152 -10.26 7.27 3.36
C LEU A 152 -8.99 6.77 4.04
N ARG A 153 -8.96 6.82 5.37
CA ARG A 153 -7.79 6.36 6.14
C ARG A 153 -7.66 4.85 6.07
N HIS A 154 -6.45 4.39 5.81
CA HIS A 154 -6.07 2.98 5.87
C HIS A 154 -5.23 2.73 7.13
N ASP A 155 -5.73 1.91 8.05
CA ASP A 155 -5.02 1.49 9.25
C ASP A 155 -4.58 0.03 9.09
N ASP A 156 -3.34 -0.14 8.66
CA ASP A 156 -2.72 -1.44 8.39
C ASP A 156 -2.10 -2.08 9.64
N SER A 157 -2.21 -1.44 10.81
CA SER A 157 -1.66 -1.96 12.06
C SER A 157 -2.49 -3.10 12.65
N VAL A 158 -3.76 -3.20 12.26
CA VAL A 158 -4.71 -4.20 12.77
C VAL A 158 -4.52 -5.54 12.07
N ASN A 159 -3.60 -6.36 12.60
CA ASN A 159 -3.25 -7.67 12.02
C ASN A 159 -3.66 -8.88 12.87
N ASP A 160 -4.23 -8.66 14.07
CA ASP A 160 -4.65 -9.74 14.96
C ASP A 160 -5.82 -10.54 14.35
N ARG A 161 -5.61 -11.84 14.17
CA ARG A 161 -6.58 -12.80 13.63
C ARG A 161 -7.13 -13.76 14.69
N SER A 162 -6.85 -13.52 15.95
CA SER A 162 -7.44 -14.29 17.05
C SER A 162 -8.98 -14.18 17.05
N THR A 163 -9.64 -15.18 17.62
CA THR A 163 -11.09 -15.17 17.78
C THR A 163 -11.53 -13.91 18.52
N ASN A 164 -12.57 -13.23 18.03
CA ASN A 164 -13.09 -11.95 18.55
C ASN A 164 -12.19 -10.71 18.37
N SER A 165 -11.09 -10.83 17.62
CA SER A 165 -10.27 -9.66 17.26
C SER A 165 -11.08 -8.62 16.47
N LYS A 166 -10.58 -7.37 16.45
CA LYS A 166 -11.16 -6.29 15.66
C LYS A 166 -11.28 -6.67 14.18
N LEU A 167 -10.27 -7.38 13.66
CA LEU A 167 -10.23 -7.82 12.26
C LEU A 167 -11.32 -8.84 11.93
N MET A 168 -11.54 -9.84 12.81
CA MET A 168 -12.56 -10.87 12.63
C MET A 168 -13.98 -10.31 12.76
N LYS A 169 -14.19 -9.35 13.68
CA LYS A 169 -15.46 -8.62 13.80
C LYS A 169 -15.72 -7.79 12.54
N GLY A 170 -14.70 -7.09 12.04
CA GLY A 170 -14.80 -6.32 10.80
C GLY A 170 -15.12 -7.19 9.59
N GLU A 171 -14.50 -8.36 9.47
CA GLU A 171 -14.79 -9.32 8.39
C GLU A 171 -16.25 -9.79 8.43
N SER A 172 -16.75 -10.08 9.63
CA SER A 172 -18.14 -10.50 9.83
C SER A 172 -19.13 -9.41 9.40
N ILE A 173 -18.83 -8.15 9.73
CA ILE A 173 -19.63 -6.98 9.31
C ILE A 173 -19.55 -6.82 7.80
N THR A 174 -18.34 -6.82 7.21
CA THR A 174 -18.18 -6.69 5.75
C THR A 174 -18.96 -7.76 5.02
N LYS A 175 -18.88 -9.03 5.46
CA LYS A 175 -19.61 -10.15 4.85
C LYS A 175 -21.13 -9.94 4.89
N LYS A 176 -21.65 -9.43 6.01
CA LYS A 176 -23.08 -9.11 6.17
C LYS A 176 -23.51 -7.99 5.21
N CYS A 177 -22.77 -6.88 5.19
CA CYS A 177 -23.02 -5.77 4.29
C CYS A 177 -22.93 -6.20 2.82
N TRP A 178 -21.90 -6.98 2.48
CA TRP A 178 -21.67 -7.47 1.13
C TRP A 178 -22.83 -8.33 0.62
N THR A 179 -23.29 -9.30 1.41
CA THR A 179 -24.45 -10.15 1.06
C THR A 179 -25.74 -9.34 0.91
N THR A 180 -25.85 -8.20 1.60
CA THR A 180 -27.05 -7.34 1.53
C THR A 180 -27.09 -6.55 0.22
N HIS A 181 -25.94 -6.07 -0.27
CA HIS A 181 -25.86 -5.16 -1.42
C HIS A 181 -25.49 -5.84 -2.74
N PHE A 182 -24.80 -6.99 -2.69
CA PHE A 182 -24.23 -7.63 -3.87
C PHE A 182 -24.66 -9.09 -3.97
N LYS A 183 -24.87 -9.55 -5.21
CA LYS A 183 -25.20 -10.95 -5.50
C LYS A 183 -23.99 -11.88 -5.39
N GLU A 184 -22.79 -11.34 -5.61
CA GLU A 184 -21.55 -12.09 -5.53
C GLU A 184 -21.15 -12.35 -4.07
N GLY A 185 -20.55 -13.51 -3.82
CA GLY A 185 -20.07 -13.85 -2.48
C GLY A 185 -18.91 -12.96 -2.04
N PHE A 186 -18.92 -12.56 -0.76
CA PHE A 186 -17.79 -11.88 -0.13
C PHE A 186 -16.50 -12.73 -0.17
N PHE A 187 -16.62 -14.05 -0.12
CA PHE A 187 -15.46 -14.94 -0.21
C PHE A 187 -15.21 -15.40 -1.64
N ARG A 188 -13.94 -15.34 -2.04
CA ARG A 188 -13.45 -15.85 -3.33
C ARG A 188 -12.20 -16.70 -3.08
N ARG A 189 -12.08 -17.81 -3.82
CA ARG A 189 -10.93 -18.72 -3.70
C ARG A 189 -9.63 -17.95 -3.95
N GLY A 190 -8.63 -18.20 -3.12
CA GLY A 190 -7.31 -17.56 -3.22
C GLY A 190 -7.23 -16.11 -2.71
N CYS A 191 -8.31 -15.55 -2.17
CA CYS A 191 -8.40 -14.15 -1.72
C CYS A 191 -8.42 -13.99 -0.19
N MET A 192 -8.39 -15.10 0.55
CA MET A 192 -8.43 -15.12 2.01
C MET A 192 -7.03 -15.35 2.59
N TYR A 193 -6.88 -15.03 3.88
CA TYR A 193 -5.65 -15.23 4.64
C TYR A 193 -5.13 -16.66 4.56
N ARG A 194 -3.81 -16.78 4.45
CA ARG A 194 -3.03 -18.02 4.49
C ARG A 194 -2.19 -18.10 5.74
#